data_AF-A0A7V3VWZ0-F1
#
_entry.id   AF-A0A7V3VWZ0-F1
#
_cell.length_a   1.000
_cell.length_b   1.000
_cell.length_c   1.000
_cell.angle_alpha   90.00
_cell.angle_beta   90.00
_cell.angle_gamma   90.00
#
_symmetry.space_group_name_H-M   'P 1'
#
loop_
_entity.id
_entity.type
_entity.pdbx_description
1 polymer ?
#
loop_
_entity_poly.entity_id
_entity_poly.type
_entity_poly.pdbx_seq_one_letter_code
_entity_poly.pdbx_strand_id
1 'polypeptide(L)'
;MTSSFNEFFRTATGGCDPYPYQQRFAEADPLPHLLHVPTGAGKTATAILGWLWQWLSKKPGTPRRLVYCLPMRVLVEQSERAAKGWIKSLSLDVPIHVLMGGVNTEQWFLHPEKPAVLIGTQDMLLSRALNRGYAASRFHWPIDFGLLNNDCLWVFDEPQLMGNGVSTSAQ
;
A
#
# COMPACT_ATOMS: atom_id res chain seq x y z
N MET A 1 6.30 17.33 14.40
CA MET A 1 5.13 16.59 13.87
C MET A 1 4.20 17.62 13.27
N THR A 2 3.77 17.42 12.03
CA THR A 2 2.76 18.25 11.37
C THR A 2 1.46 18.22 12.16
N SER A 3 0.80 19.36 12.30
CA SER A 3 -0.33 19.54 13.23
C SER A 3 -1.63 19.00 12.64
N SER A 4 -1.68 18.80 11.32
CA SER A 4 -2.85 18.32 10.58
C SER A 4 -2.48 17.48 9.36
N PHE A 5 -3.44 16.67 8.90
CA PHE A 5 -3.29 15.91 7.66
C PHE A 5 -3.05 16.82 6.44
N ASN A 6 -3.60 18.04 6.44
CA ASN A 6 -3.44 18.99 5.34
C ASN A 6 -2.00 19.46 5.16
N GLU A 7 -1.35 19.83 6.27
CA GLU A 7 0.07 20.19 6.25
C GLU A 7 0.93 19.01 5.81
N PHE A 8 0.67 17.83 6.38
CA PHE A 8 1.34 16.59 6.00
C PHE A 8 1.22 16.30 4.50
N PHE A 9 0.00 16.38 3.96
CA PHE A 9 -0.27 16.09 2.55
C PHE A 9 0.38 17.13 1.63
N ARG A 10 0.33 18.42 1.98
CA ARG A 10 1.01 19.49 1.24
C ARG A 10 2.52 19.27 1.23
N THR A 11 3.13 18.91 2.37
CA THR A 11 4.56 18.61 2.43
C THR A 11 4.91 17.43 1.52
N ALA A 12 4.13 16.34 1.55
CA ALA A 12 4.37 15.18 0.71
C ALA A 12 4.29 15.50 -0.78
N THR A 13 3.27 16.26 -1.18
CA THR A 13 2.91 16.50 -2.59
C THR A 13 3.55 17.74 -3.21
N GLY A 14 4.33 18.51 -2.45
CA GLY A 14 4.97 19.73 -2.95
C GLY A 14 4.03 20.94 -3.00
N GLY A 15 3.04 21.00 -2.12
CA GLY A 15 2.17 22.14 -1.90
C GLY A 15 0.72 21.95 -2.37
N CYS A 16 0.33 20.76 -2.84
CA CYS A 16 -1.05 20.50 -3.22
C CYS A 16 -1.94 20.26 -2.00
N ASP A 17 -3.15 20.80 -2.04
CA ASP A 17 -4.17 20.51 -1.03
C ASP A 17 -4.76 19.10 -1.20
N PRO A 18 -5.04 18.38 -0.09
CA PRO A 18 -5.81 17.16 -0.17
C PRO A 18 -7.27 17.46 -0.53
N TYR A 19 -7.88 16.54 -1.28
CA TYR A 19 -9.33 16.54 -1.45
C TYR A 19 -10.05 16.23 -0.12
N PRO A 20 -11.30 16.69 0.06
CA PRO A 20 -12.06 16.41 1.28
C PRO A 20 -12.20 14.91 1.58
N TYR A 21 -12.29 14.07 0.55
CA TYR A 21 -12.39 12.62 0.77
C TYR A 21 -11.06 11.99 1.25
N GLN A 22 -9.91 12.58 0.91
CA GLN A 22 -8.59 12.13 1.37
C GLN A 22 -8.42 12.42 2.85
N GLN A 23 -8.84 13.62 3.31
CA GLN A 23 -8.90 13.96 4.73
C GLN A 23 -9.79 12.97 5.49
N ARG A 24 -11.03 12.77 5.02
CA ARG A 24 -11.96 11.82 5.64
C ARG A 24 -11.38 10.42 5.71
N PHE A 25 -10.70 9.94 4.67
CA PHE A 25 -10.06 8.62 4.68
C PHE A 25 -8.93 8.55 5.72
N ALA A 26 -8.04 9.54 5.75
CA ALA A 26 -6.91 9.57 6.68
C ALA A 26 -7.36 9.60 8.15
N GLU A 27 -8.48 10.24 8.44
CA GLU A 27 -9.02 10.40 9.80
C GLU A 27 -10.04 9.32 10.18
N ALA A 28 -10.61 8.59 9.23
CA ALA A 28 -11.67 7.60 9.44
C ALA A 28 -11.28 6.47 10.39
N ASP A 29 -12.15 6.20 11.39
CA ASP A 29 -12.11 5.02 12.26
C ASP A 29 -13.52 4.41 12.37
N PRO A 30 -13.77 3.18 11.88
CA PRO A 30 -12.86 2.34 11.09
C PRO A 30 -12.61 2.90 9.69
N LEU A 31 -11.58 2.39 9.01
CA LEU A 31 -11.33 2.68 7.59
C LEU A 31 -12.49 2.17 6.71
N PRO A 32 -12.86 2.89 5.64
CA PRO A 32 -13.89 2.42 4.73
C PRO A 32 -13.39 1.22 3.90
N HIS A 33 -14.23 0.21 3.74
CA HIS A 33 -13.94 -0.97 2.90
C HIS A 33 -13.98 -0.67 1.39
N LEU A 34 -14.65 0.41 0.98
CA LEU A 34 -14.78 0.81 -0.42
C LEU A 34 -14.60 2.33 -0.57
N LEU A 35 -13.72 2.72 -1.49
CA LEU A 35 -13.52 4.10 -1.89
C LEU A 35 -13.88 4.24 -3.38
N HIS A 36 -15.05 4.81 -3.66
CA HIS A 36 -15.50 5.07 -5.03
C HIS A 36 -15.26 6.54 -5.39
N VAL A 37 -14.23 6.80 -6.19
CA VAL A 37 -13.90 8.12 -6.73
C VAL A 37 -13.46 7.99 -8.19
N PRO A 38 -13.65 9.04 -9.01
CA PRO A 38 -13.23 9.02 -10.41
C PRO A 38 -11.73 8.75 -10.59
N THR A 39 -11.35 8.19 -11.73
CA THR A 39 -9.94 8.07 -12.12
C THR A 39 -9.28 9.44 -12.14
N GLY A 40 -8.01 9.51 -11.74
CA GLY A 40 -7.28 10.78 -11.62
C GLY A 40 -7.59 11.60 -10.37
N ALA A 41 -8.54 11.18 -9.52
CA ALA A 41 -8.88 11.92 -8.30
C ALA A 41 -7.84 11.79 -7.16
N GLY A 42 -6.76 11.02 -7.34
CA GLY A 42 -5.70 10.85 -6.32
C GLY A 42 -5.88 9.65 -5.38
N LYS A 43 -6.42 8.52 -5.87
CA LYS A 43 -6.59 7.26 -5.11
C LYS A 43 -5.28 6.75 -4.51
N THR A 44 -4.20 6.76 -5.27
CA THR A 44 -2.86 6.33 -4.81
C THR A 44 -2.36 7.17 -3.63
N ALA A 45 -2.50 8.49 -3.72
CA ALA A 45 -2.14 9.39 -2.62
C ALA A 45 -3.02 9.12 -1.39
N THR A 46 -4.32 8.84 -1.60
CA THR A 46 -5.26 8.49 -0.52
C THR A 46 -4.79 7.25 0.24
N ALA A 47 -4.48 6.17 -0.47
CA ALA A 47 -4.07 4.90 0.14
C ALA A 47 -2.74 5.05 0.91
N ILE A 48 -1.72 5.61 0.25
CA ILE A 48 -0.35 5.63 0.79
C ILE A 48 -0.20 6.72 1.86
N LEU A 49 -0.60 7.96 1.57
CA LEU A 49 -0.48 9.07 2.52
C LEU A 49 -1.47 8.94 3.68
N GLY A 50 -2.67 8.39 3.43
CA GLY A 50 -3.63 8.11 4.48
C GLY A 50 -3.12 7.06 5.47
N TRP A 51 -2.55 5.95 4.97
CA TRP A 51 -1.91 4.95 5.82
C TRP A 51 -0.71 5.52 6.58
N LEU A 52 0.20 6.24 5.90
CA LEU A 52 1.36 6.87 6.56
C LEU A 52 0.92 7.83 7.66
N TRP A 53 -0.12 8.63 7.43
CA TRP A 53 -0.68 9.52 8.44
C TRP A 53 -1.17 8.75 9.66
N GLN A 54 -2.02 7.74 9.48
CA GLN A 54 -2.53 6.92 10.60
C GLN A 54 -1.39 6.25 11.38
N TRP A 55 -0.38 5.75 10.67
CA TRP A 55 0.81 5.13 11.26
C TRP A 55 1.61 6.12 12.11
N LEU A 56 1.93 7.29 11.56
CA LEU A 56 2.71 8.34 12.24
C LEU A 56 1.95 8.97 13.41
N SER A 57 0.63 9.11 13.28
CA SER A 57 -0.27 9.55 14.35
C SER A 57 -0.50 8.47 15.42
N LYS A 58 0.12 7.28 15.27
CA LYS A 58 -0.01 6.14 16.19
C LYS A 58 -1.46 5.75 16.45
N LYS A 59 -2.29 5.81 15.40
CA LYS A 59 -3.70 5.45 15.52
C LYS A 59 -3.80 3.96 15.89
N PRO A 60 -4.52 3.61 16.98
CA PRO A 60 -4.67 2.22 17.41
C PRO A 60 -5.17 1.33 16.27
N GLY A 61 -4.61 0.12 16.15
CA GLY A 61 -5.02 -0.83 15.12
C GLY A 61 -4.47 -0.56 13.72
N THR A 62 -3.69 0.51 13.50
CA THR A 62 -3.02 0.74 12.21
C THR A 62 -1.97 -0.35 11.96
N PRO A 63 -2.08 -1.14 10.88
CA PRO A 63 -1.10 -2.19 10.63
C PRO A 63 0.26 -1.67 10.18
N ARG A 64 1.33 -2.42 10.46
CA ARG A 64 2.72 -2.06 10.06
C ARG A 64 2.94 -2.05 8.56
N ARG A 65 2.16 -2.79 7.78
CA ARG A 65 2.40 -2.91 6.34
C ARG A 65 1.19 -2.45 5.54
N LEU A 66 1.43 -1.60 4.56
CA LEU A 66 0.46 -1.32 3.50
C LEU A 66 0.77 -2.24 2.32
N VAL A 67 -0.21 -3.04 1.90
CA VAL A 67 -0.14 -3.85 0.70
C VAL A 67 -1.01 -3.21 -0.38
N TYR A 68 -0.38 -2.54 -1.33
CA TYR A 68 -1.04 -1.86 -2.44
C TYR A 68 -1.00 -2.73 -3.70
N CYS A 69 -2.14 -3.37 -3.97
CA CYS A 69 -2.33 -4.34 -5.03
C CYS A 69 -2.90 -3.67 -6.28
N LEU A 70 -2.22 -3.85 -7.41
CA LEU A 70 -2.52 -3.21 -8.69
C LEU A 70 -2.68 -4.26 -9.80
N PRO A 71 -3.53 -4.02 -10.82
CA PRO A 71 -3.81 -5.01 -11.85
C PRO A 71 -2.68 -5.12 -12.89
N MET A 72 -1.86 -4.07 -13.05
CA MET A 72 -0.91 -3.95 -14.16
C MET A 72 0.42 -3.34 -13.75
N ARG A 73 1.50 -3.78 -14.41
CA ARG A 73 2.89 -3.35 -14.18
C ARG A 73 3.10 -1.83 -14.23
N VAL A 74 2.52 -1.17 -15.23
CA VAL A 74 2.70 0.29 -15.40
C VAL A 74 2.18 1.06 -14.17
N LEU A 75 1.08 0.61 -13.58
CA LEU A 75 0.52 1.24 -12.39
C LEU A 75 1.40 1.00 -11.15
N VAL A 76 2.05 -0.17 -11.04
CA VAL A 76 3.02 -0.47 -9.97
C VAL A 76 4.19 0.50 -10.06
N GLU A 77 4.80 0.65 -11.23
CA GLU A 77 5.97 1.53 -11.44
C GLU A 77 5.62 3.01 -11.19
N GLN A 78 4.43 3.45 -11.61
CA GLN A 78 3.96 4.81 -11.34
C GLN A 78 3.73 5.04 -9.84
N SER A 79 3.10 4.09 -9.16
CA SER A 79 2.79 4.17 -7.73
C SER A 79 4.07 4.13 -6.88
N GLU A 80 5.04 3.28 -7.24
CA GLU A 80 6.36 3.23 -6.61
C GLU A 80 7.08 4.58 -6.74
N ARG A 81 7.12 5.17 -7.94
CA ARG A 81 7.76 6.46 -8.16
C ARG A 81 7.12 7.57 -7.32
N ALA A 82 5.78 7.61 -7.29
CA ALA A 82 5.04 8.59 -6.48
C ALA A 82 5.32 8.40 -4.98
N ALA A 83 5.24 7.16 -4.49
CA ALA A 83 5.49 6.82 -3.09
C ALA A 83 6.92 7.19 -2.66
N LYS A 84 7.94 6.86 -3.48
CA LYS A 84 9.33 7.24 -3.22
C LYS A 84 9.50 8.76 -3.13
N GLY A 85 8.82 9.49 -4.02
CA GLY A 85 8.77 10.95 -3.97
C GLY A 85 8.21 11.47 -2.66
N TRP A 86 7.04 10.96 -2.24
CA TRP A 86 6.38 11.39 -1.01
C TRP A 86 7.18 11.06 0.25
N ILE A 87 7.71 9.84 0.37
CA ILE A 87 8.53 9.42 1.52
C ILE A 87 9.78 10.30 1.63
N LYS A 88 10.42 10.61 0.50
CA LYS A 88 11.56 11.53 0.46
C LYS A 88 11.17 12.94 0.89
N SER A 89 10.07 13.49 0.37
CA SER A 89 9.58 14.84 0.74
C SER A 89 9.25 14.95 2.23
N LEU A 90 8.72 13.87 2.82
CA LEU A 90 8.39 13.79 4.25
C LEU A 90 9.61 13.44 5.13
N SER A 91 10.77 13.15 4.54
CA SER A 91 11.98 12.70 5.25
C SER A 91 11.71 11.50 6.17
N LEU A 92 10.92 10.53 5.70
CA LEU A 92 10.57 9.32 6.43
C LEU A 92 11.50 8.15 6.07
N ASP A 93 11.81 7.32 7.06
CA ASP A 93 12.50 6.03 6.87
C ASP A 93 11.48 4.89 6.83
N VAL A 94 10.67 4.87 5.77
CA VAL A 94 9.70 3.78 5.49
C VAL A 94 10.08 3.15 4.15
N PRO A 95 10.54 1.88 4.13
CA PRO A 95 10.90 1.22 2.88
C PRO A 95 9.69 0.98 1.99
N ILE A 96 9.91 1.09 0.68
CA ILE A 96 8.97 0.68 -0.37
C ILE A 96 9.57 -0.52 -1.07
N HIS A 97 8.80 -1.60 -1.14
CA HIS A 97 9.19 -2.83 -1.83
C HIS A 97 8.27 -3.11 -3.00
N VAL A 98 8.84 -3.45 -4.14
CA VAL A 98 8.08 -3.81 -5.34
C VAL A 98 8.01 -5.33 -5.52
N LEU A 99 6.79 -5.86 -5.60
CA LEU A 99 6.52 -7.28 -5.84
C LEU A 99 5.88 -7.44 -7.23
N MET A 100 6.73 -7.61 -8.24
CA MET A 100 6.32 -7.70 -9.64
C MET A 100 7.18 -8.68 -10.43
N GLY A 101 6.57 -9.41 -11.37
CA GLY A 101 7.29 -10.32 -12.25
C GLY A 101 8.36 -9.60 -13.10
N GLY A 102 9.50 -10.26 -13.31
CA GLY A 102 10.64 -9.70 -14.06
C GLY A 102 11.45 -8.65 -13.28
N VAL A 103 11.18 -8.48 -11.98
CA VAL A 103 12.02 -7.70 -11.05
C VAL A 103 12.65 -8.67 -10.06
N ASN A 104 13.90 -8.42 -9.66
CA ASN A 104 14.53 -9.22 -8.60
C ASN A 104 13.69 -9.13 -7.33
N THR A 105 13.43 -10.28 -6.71
CA THR A 105 12.63 -10.32 -5.48
C THR A 105 13.40 -9.63 -4.37
N GLU A 106 12.89 -8.48 -3.93
CA GLU A 106 13.45 -7.76 -2.80
C GLU A 106 13.29 -8.57 -1.50
N GLN A 107 14.23 -8.43 -0.59
CA GLN A 107 14.20 -9.13 0.71
C GLN A 107 13.36 -8.35 1.73
N TRP A 108 12.13 -8.01 1.36
CA TRP A 108 11.19 -7.20 2.15
C TRP A 108 10.82 -7.83 3.50
N PHE A 109 11.03 -9.14 3.64
CA PHE A 109 10.75 -9.93 4.84
C PHE A 109 11.84 -9.83 5.93
N LEU A 110 12.97 -9.16 5.70
CA LEU A 110 14.08 -9.13 6.66
C LEU A 110 13.80 -8.32 7.93
N HIS A 111 12.95 -7.31 7.84
CA HIS A 111 12.62 -6.41 8.95
C HIS A 111 11.12 -6.37 9.20
N PRO A 112 10.49 -7.50 9.58
CA PRO A 112 9.04 -7.56 9.76
C PRO A 112 8.54 -6.68 10.92
N GLU A 113 9.41 -6.27 11.82
CA GLU A 113 9.13 -5.35 12.93
C GLU A 113 8.99 -3.88 12.49
N LYS A 114 9.52 -3.53 11.32
CA LYS A 114 9.49 -2.16 10.78
C LYS A 114 8.27 -1.95 9.89
N PRO A 115 7.76 -0.71 9.78
CA PRO A 115 6.71 -0.40 8.83
C PRO A 115 7.22 -0.50 7.39
N ALA A 116 6.37 -0.88 6.45
CA ALA A 116 6.75 -0.96 5.04
C ALA A 116 5.56 -0.76 4.10
N VAL A 117 5.83 -0.24 2.90
CA VAL A 117 4.85 -0.20 1.81
C VAL A 117 5.23 -1.27 0.78
N LEU A 118 4.36 -2.25 0.58
CA LEU A 118 4.49 -3.28 -0.45
C LEU A 118 3.61 -2.88 -1.63
N ILE A 119 4.19 -2.65 -2.81
CA ILE A 119 3.46 -2.32 -4.04
C ILE A 119 3.67 -3.45 -5.03
N GLY A 120 2.61 -4.03 -5.55
CA GLY A 120 2.77 -5.20 -6.41
C GLY A 120 1.61 -5.48 -7.33
N THR A 121 1.87 -6.37 -8.28
CA THR A 121 0.81 -6.88 -9.14
C THR A 121 -0.04 -7.88 -8.38
N GLN A 122 -1.32 -7.99 -8.75
CA GLN A 122 -2.24 -8.95 -8.16
C GLN A 122 -1.69 -10.38 -8.15
N ASP A 123 -1.06 -10.83 -9.24
CA ASP A 123 -0.56 -12.21 -9.34
C ASP A 123 0.58 -12.46 -8.35
N MET A 124 1.44 -11.46 -8.13
CA MET A 124 2.56 -11.57 -7.21
C MET A 124 2.10 -11.51 -5.75
N LEU A 125 1.18 -10.60 -5.43
CA LEU A 125 0.71 -10.41 -4.06
C LEU A 125 -0.27 -11.50 -3.63
N LEU A 126 -1.31 -11.77 -4.43
CA LEU A 126 -2.34 -12.75 -4.08
C LEU A 126 -1.78 -14.17 -4.01
N SER A 127 -0.94 -14.58 -4.96
CA SER A 127 -0.35 -15.93 -4.91
C SER A 127 0.47 -16.17 -3.63
N ARG A 128 1.18 -15.14 -3.15
CA ARG A 128 1.93 -15.16 -1.90
C ARG A 128 1.01 -15.19 -0.68
N ALA A 129 -0.05 -14.38 -0.70
CA ALA A 129 -1.09 -14.39 0.32
C ALA A 129 -1.85 -15.72 0.40
N LEU A 130 -1.80 -16.56 -0.65
CA LEU A 130 -2.40 -17.90 -0.71
C LEU A 130 -1.39 -19.04 -0.49
N ASN A 131 -0.19 -18.75 0.02
CA ASN A 131 0.86 -19.73 0.28
C ASN A 131 1.29 -20.51 -0.99
N ARG A 132 1.22 -19.85 -2.15
CA ARG A 132 1.59 -20.37 -3.48
C ARG A 132 2.35 -19.31 -4.26
N GLY A 133 3.28 -18.62 -3.60
CA GLY A 133 3.97 -17.44 -4.12
C GLY A 133 4.54 -17.65 -5.53
N TYR A 134 4.03 -16.88 -6.48
CA TYR A 134 4.49 -16.89 -7.87
C TYR A 134 5.94 -16.40 -7.95
N ALA A 135 6.77 -17.13 -8.70
CA ALA A 135 8.21 -16.91 -8.80
C ALA A 135 8.95 -16.90 -7.44
N ALA A 136 8.39 -17.53 -6.40
CA ALA A 136 9.01 -17.72 -5.10
C ALA A 136 9.35 -19.19 -4.84
N SER A 137 10.43 -19.43 -4.09
CA SER A 137 10.76 -20.77 -3.60
C SER A 137 9.67 -21.30 -2.68
N ARG A 138 9.37 -22.61 -2.75
CA ARG A 138 8.39 -23.25 -1.86
C ARG A 138 8.73 -23.12 -0.38
N PHE A 139 10.02 -23.02 -0.06
CA PHE A 139 10.50 -22.79 1.30
C PHE A 139 10.18 -21.38 1.81
N HIS A 140 9.94 -20.43 0.91
CA HIS A 140 9.63 -19.05 1.24
C HIS A 140 8.13 -18.78 1.37
N TRP A 141 7.27 -19.62 0.78
CA TRP A 141 5.83 -19.41 0.80
C TRP A 141 5.23 -19.22 2.20
N PRO A 142 5.63 -19.97 3.25
CA PRO A 142 5.10 -19.75 4.59
C PRO A 142 5.46 -18.36 5.17
N ILE A 143 6.62 -17.81 4.80
CA ILE A 143 7.08 -16.49 5.26
C ILE A 143 6.23 -15.41 4.61
N ASP A 144 6.15 -15.44 3.27
CA ASP A 144 5.31 -14.55 2.48
C ASP A 144 3.86 -14.59 2.95
N PHE A 145 3.30 -15.80 3.10
CA PHE A 145 1.94 -16.04 3.57
C PHE A 145 1.69 -15.44 4.95
N GLY A 146 2.59 -15.71 5.91
CA GLY A 146 2.47 -15.18 7.27
C GLY A 146 2.53 -13.65 7.29
N LEU A 147 3.49 -13.05 6.59
CA LEU A 147 3.69 -11.60 6.62
C LEU A 147 2.65 -10.82 5.82
N LEU A 148 2.01 -11.42 4.83
CA LEU A 148 0.95 -10.79 4.04
C LEU A 148 -0.45 -10.92 4.67
N ASN A 149 -0.66 -11.90 5.55
CA ASN A 149 -1.94 -12.10 6.24
C ASN A 149 -1.97 -11.55 7.68
N ASN A 150 -0.84 -11.08 8.20
CA ASN A 150 -0.74 -10.55 9.57
C ASN A 150 -0.20 -9.12 9.57
N ASP A 151 -0.87 -8.24 10.33
CA ASP A 151 -0.43 -6.86 10.53
C ASP A 151 -0.24 -6.08 9.20
N CYS A 152 -1.21 -6.29 8.30
CA CYS A 152 -1.29 -5.67 6.98
C CYS A 152 -2.62 -4.95 6.75
N LEU A 153 -2.56 -3.79 6.12
CA LEU A 153 -3.69 -3.15 5.46
C LEU A 153 -3.59 -3.45 3.95
N TRP A 154 -4.56 -4.17 3.41
CA TRP A 154 -4.66 -4.41 1.98
C TRP A 154 -5.49 -3.34 1.29
N VAL A 155 -4.98 -2.81 0.19
CA VAL A 155 -5.69 -1.89 -0.69
C VAL A 155 -5.61 -2.43 -2.11
N PHE A 156 -6.78 -2.72 -2.68
CA PHE A 156 -6.94 -3.11 -4.07
C PHE A 156 -7.34 -1.89 -4.88
N ASP A 157 -6.52 -1.52 -5.86
CA ASP A 157 -6.83 -0.42 -6.78
C ASP A 157 -7.25 -0.95 -8.15
N GLU A 158 -8.17 -0.24 -8.79
CA GLU A 158 -8.86 -0.66 -10.00
C GLU A 158 -9.40 -2.11 -9.93
N PRO A 159 -10.16 -2.49 -8.88
CA PRO A 159 -10.66 -3.86 -8.71
C PRO A 159 -11.51 -4.34 -9.90
N GLN A 160 -12.17 -3.44 -10.63
CA GLN A 160 -12.89 -3.79 -11.86
C GLN A 160 -11.99 -4.37 -12.98
N LEU A 161 -10.67 -4.20 -12.89
CA LEU A 161 -9.69 -4.76 -13.83
C LEU A 161 -9.03 -6.06 -13.33
N MET A 162 -9.39 -6.53 -12.12
CA MET A 162 -8.70 -7.65 -11.46
C MET A 162 -9.35 -9.02 -11.67
N GLY A 163 -10.52 -9.09 -12.31
CA GLY A 163 -11.22 -10.36 -12.57
C GLY A 163 -11.39 -11.21 -11.30
N ASN A 164 -10.90 -12.45 -11.33
CA ASN A 164 -10.93 -13.38 -10.19
C ASN A 164 -10.08 -12.94 -8.99
N GLY A 165 -9.20 -11.95 -9.15
CA GLY A 165 -8.40 -11.42 -8.04
C GLY A 165 -9.26 -10.83 -6.92
N VAL A 166 -10.38 -10.18 -7.27
CA VAL A 166 -11.30 -9.58 -6.29
C VAL A 166 -12.08 -10.64 -5.51
N SER A 167 -12.56 -11.69 -6.18
CA SER A 167 -13.29 -12.77 -5.50
C SER A 167 -12.38 -13.59 -4.58
N THR A 168 -11.10 -13.73 -4.96
CA THR A 168 -10.10 -14.43 -4.16
C THR A 168 -9.68 -13.64 -2.91
N SER A 169 -9.64 -12.30 -2.99
CA SER A 169 -9.28 -11.46 -1.84
C SER A 169 -10.38 -11.31 -0.79
N ALA A 170 -11.61 -11.70 -1.11
CA ALA A 170 -12.76 -11.64 -0.22
C ALA A 170 -13.00 -12.94 0.60
N GLN A 171 -12.11 -13.93 0.50
CA GLN A 171 -12.20 -15.21 1.21
C GLN A 171 -11.73 -15.14 2.67
#